data_AF-A0A382WV57-F1
#
_entry.id   AF-A0A382WV57-F1
#
_cell.length_a   1.000
_cell.length_b   1.000
_cell.length_c   1.000
_cell.angle_alpha   90.00
_cell.angle_beta   90.00
_cell.angle_gamma   90.00
#
_symmetry.space_group_name_H-M   'P 1'
#
loop_
_entity.id
_entity.type
_entity.pdbx_description
1 polymer ?
#
loop_
_entity_poly.entity_id
_entity_poly.type
_entity_poly.pdbx_seq_one_letter_code
_entity_poly.pdbx_strand_id
1 'polypeptide(L)'
;DATKLINYVRGVDAYDEDKDGNATEERWKLGDIYHSELALISAPNATHTSSNTFTEAHYRQNNNYSGFKNANSHRSSIILAGANDGMLHAFNTLSGKELWAFIPPSLIQKLRTVVSSKANSTNPIFGVDGSPVVKDIYYKNKWRTVALTGLGKGGNSYFALDVTDVNQPAHLFTIMNDPNFKEVSYWDASGDKTVYSYSNTFFPNDVYDFSKLGEAWSTPRIIRMKIANKDKWVAVFGAGFNNAVSPEYGSAVFIIDMEDGGKIIKQIDVADKSG
;
A
#
# COMPACT_ATOMS: atom_id res chain seq x y z
N ASP A 1 -18.54 -6.21 -20.20
CA ASP A 1 -17.42 -6.87 -20.90
C ASP A 1 -16.14 -6.58 -20.13
N ALA A 2 -15.39 -7.62 -19.75
CA ALA A 2 -14.15 -7.49 -18.98
C ALA A 2 -13.01 -6.89 -19.81
N THR A 3 -12.92 -7.23 -21.10
CA THR A 3 -11.88 -6.70 -22.00
C THR A 3 -12.01 -5.19 -22.15
N LYS A 4 -13.26 -4.72 -22.34
CA LYS A 4 -13.61 -3.30 -22.40
C LYS A 4 -13.15 -2.54 -21.14
N LEU A 5 -13.44 -3.09 -19.96
CA LEU A 5 -13.01 -2.50 -18.68
C LEU A 5 -11.48 -2.49 -18.52
N ILE A 6 -10.81 -3.57 -18.90
CA ILE A 6 -9.33 -3.65 -18.82
C ILE A 6 -8.69 -2.58 -19.72
N ASN A 7 -9.18 -2.42 -20.95
CA ASN A 7 -8.69 -1.39 -21.87
C ASN A 7 -8.95 0.01 -21.31
N TYR A 8 -10.14 0.24 -20.75
CA TYR A 8 -10.49 1.50 -20.09
C TYR A 8 -9.55 1.88 -18.94
N VAL A 9 -9.26 0.92 -18.05
CA VAL A 9 -8.34 1.11 -16.92
C VAL A 9 -6.91 1.34 -17.40
N ARG A 10 -6.52 0.75 -18.54
CA ARG A 10 -5.21 0.99 -19.17
C ARG A 10 -5.10 2.34 -19.87
N GLY A 11 -6.21 3.07 -20.02
CA GLY A 11 -6.27 4.39 -20.63
C GLY A 11 -6.66 4.41 -22.10
N VAL A 12 -7.31 3.36 -22.60
CA VAL A 12 -8.00 3.41 -23.90
C VAL A 12 -9.41 3.93 -23.69
N ASP A 13 -9.92 4.79 -24.57
CA ASP A 13 -11.31 5.24 -24.53
C ASP A 13 -12.29 4.15 -24.99
N ALA A 14 -12.25 2.99 -24.35
CA ALA A 14 -13.06 1.86 -24.76
C ALA A 14 -14.56 2.16 -24.68
N TYR A 15 -14.99 3.16 -23.90
CA TYR A 15 -16.39 3.49 -23.66
C TYR A 15 -16.89 4.71 -24.46
N ASP A 16 -16.06 5.33 -25.30
CA ASP A 16 -16.43 6.53 -26.07
C ASP A 16 -16.90 7.64 -25.12
N GLU A 17 -16.05 7.99 -24.14
CA GLU A 17 -16.36 8.93 -23.07
C GLU A 17 -16.66 10.33 -23.59
N ASP A 18 -16.03 10.73 -24.70
CA ASP A 18 -16.24 12.03 -25.33
C ASP A 18 -17.34 12.03 -26.40
N LYS A 19 -17.82 10.84 -26.80
CA LYS A 19 -18.91 10.59 -27.76
C LYS A 19 -18.58 11.02 -29.18
N ASP A 20 -17.33 10.93 -29.57
CA ASP A 20 -16.89 11.20 -30.95
C ASP A 20 -17.02 9.95 -31.87
N GLY A 21 -17.29 8.78 -31.29
CA GLY A 21 -17.46 7.51 -31.98
C GLY A 21 -16.18 6.67 -32.13
N ASN A 22 -15.05 7.10 -31.56
CA ASN A 22 -13.75 6.44 -31.64
C ASN A 22 -13.36 5.76 -30.31
N ALA A 23 -13.76 4.50 -30.14
CA ALA A 23 -13.49 3.76 -28.91
C ALA A 23 -12.07 3.17 -28.77
N THR A 24 -11.08 3.69 -29.52
CA THR A 24 -9.72 3.10 -29.59
C THR A 24 -8.59 4.06 -29.24
N GLU A 25 -8.89 5.34 -29.03
CA GLU A 25 -7.88 6.34 -28.71
C GLU A 25 -7.45 6.33 -27.24
N GLU A 26 -6.43 7.13 -26.93
CA GLU A 26 -5.97 7.31 -25.56
C GLU A 26 -6.84 8.33 -24.83
N ARG A 27 -7.26 7.98 -23.62
CA ARG A 27 -7.95 8.89 -22.69
C ARG A 27 -7.02 9.33 -21.56
N TRP A 28 -7.36 10.45 -20.93
CA TRP A 28 -6.75 10.82 -19.67
C TRP A 28 -7.10 9.80 -18.59
N LYS A 29 -6.09 9.05 -18.12
CA LYS A 29 -6.29 7.90 -17.23
C LYS A 29 -5.96 8.16 -15.76
N LEU A 30 -5.23 9.24 -15.45
CA LEU A 30 -4.84 9.56 -14.09
C LEU A 30 -6.02 10.18 -13.33
N GLY A 31 -6.50 9.47 -12.30
CA GLY A 31 -7.45 10.00 -11.35
C GLY A 31 -6.87 11.19 -10.57
N ASP A 32 -7.75 11.95 -9.92
CA ASP A 32 -7.30 13.02 -9.03
C ASP A 32 -6.51 12.45 -7.84
N ILE A 33 -5.40 13.13 -7.51
CA ILE A 33 -4.61 12.89 -6.31
C ILE A 33 -5.24 13.76 -5.22
N TYR A 34 -5.93 13.12 -4.28
CA TYR A 34 -6.77 13.83 -3.31
C TYR A 34 -6.11 13.97 -1.94
N HIS A 35 -6.00 12.91 -1.14
CA HIS A 35 -5.29 12.97 0.15
C HIS A 35 -3.88 12.36 0.13
N SER A 36 -3.46 11.74 -0.98
CA SER A 36 -2.15 11.11 -1.07
C SER A 36 -1.05 12.16 -1.20
N GLU A 37 -0.17 12.23 -0.20
CA GLU A 37 1.12 12.88 -0.34
C GLU A 37 2.01 12.11 -1.33
N LEU A 38 2.91 12.82 -2.01
CA LEU A 38 3.84 12.22 -2.97
C LEU A 38 5.03 11.59 -2.24
N ALA A 39 5.40 10.37 -2.60
CA ALA A 39 6.62 9.74 -2.08
C ALA A 39 7.73 9.69 -3.13
N LEU A 40 8.87 10.31 -2.82
CA LEU A 40 10.07 10.26 -3.66
C LEU A 40 10.87 8.97 -3.37
N ILE A 41 11.22 8.25 -4.43
CA ILE A 41 12.20 7.17 -4.41
C ILE A 41 13.38 7.62 -5.25
N SER A 42 14.59 7.59 -4.69
CA SER A 42 15.83 7.95 -5.37
C SER A 42 16.95 7.00 -4.95
N ALA A 43 18.18 7.21 -5.44
CA ALA A 43 19.34 6.45 -4.99
C ALA A 43 19.43 6.44 -3.44
N PRO A 44 19.62 5.28 -2.78
CA PRO A 44 19.69 5.19 -1.32
C PRO A 44 20.76 6.12 -0.74
N ASN A 45 20.36 7.07 0.08
CA ASN A 45 21.26 8.12 0.59
C ASN A 45 21.47 8.08 2.11
N ALA A 46 20.80 7.16 2.82
CA ALA A 46 20.76 7.18 4.27
C ALA A 46 22.14 6.99 4.93
N THR A 47 22.30 7.57 6.12
CA THR A 47 23.51 7.40 6.95
C THR A 47 23.65 5.95 7.38
N HIS A 48 24.85 5.39 7.27
CA HIS A 48 25.13 3.97 7.45
C HIS A 48 26.42 3.67 8.21
N THR A 49 27.00 4.68 8.85
CA THR A 49 28.20 4.56 9.68
C THR A 49 27.91 5.22 11.01
N SER A 50 28.17 4.52 12.11
CA SER A 50 28.01 5.08 13.46
C SER A 50 28.76 4.24 14.48
N SER A 51 29.47 4.91 15.40
CA SER A 51 30.08 4.26 16.56
C SER A 51 29.07 3.91 17.64
N ASN A 52 27.89 4.54 17.65
CA ASN A 52 26.82 4.25 18.60
C ASN A 52 25.99 3.04 18.15
N THR A 53 26.14 1.93 18.89
CA THR A 53 25.51 0.63 18.60
C THR A 53 23.98 0.63 18.65
N PHE A 54 23.35 1.66 19.23
CA PHE A 54 21.90 1.78 19.34
C PHE A 54 21.24 2.48 18.14
N THR A 55 22.00 2.87 17.12
CA THR A 55 21.50 3.64 15.97
C THR A 55 21.14 2.77 14.75
N GLU A 56 20.17 3.21 13.93
CA GLU A 56 19.91 2.58 12.61
C GLU A 56 21.16 2.61 11.71
N ALA A 57 21.98 3.65 11.79
CA ALA A 57 23.22 3.76 11.02
C ALA A 57 24.21 2.65 11.37
N HIS A 58 24.37 2.30 12.65
CA HIS A 58 25.21 1.18 13.06
C HIS A 58 24.64 -0.16 12.59
N TYR A 59 23.33 -0.34 12.67
CA TYR A 59 22.67 -1.52 12.11
C TYR A 59 22.89 -1.65 10.59
N ARG A 60 22.79 -0.54 9.85
CA ARG A 60 23.11 -0.47 8.41
C ARG A 60 24.55 -0.82 8.11
N GLN A 61 25.49 -0.35 8.93
CA GLN A 61 26.91 -0.68 8.81
C GLN A 61 27.13 -2.20 8.89
N ASN A 62 26.57 -2.84 9.92
CA ASN A 62 26.76 -4.26 10.18
C ASN A 62 26.07 -5.17 9.15
N ASN A 63 25.08 -4.65 8.43
CA ASN A 63 24.35 -5.38 7.39
C ASN A 63 24.74 -4.94 5.97
N ASN A 64 25.94 -4.39 5.76
CA ASN A 64 26.49 -4.03 4.44
C ASN A 64 25.59 -3.09 3.61
N TYR A 65 25.00 -2.08 4.26
CA TYR A 65 24.20 -1.08 3.53
C TYR A 65 25.04 -0.24 2.56
N SER A 66 26.34 -0.06 2.81
CA SER A 66 27.25 0.58 1.85
C SER A 66 27.25 -0.14 0.50
N GLY A 67 27.27 -1.48 0.50
CA GLY A 67 27.11 -2.28 -0.71
C GLY A 67 25.78 -2.02 -1.43
N PHE A 68 24.68 -1.93 -0.68
CA PHE A 68 23.36 -1.60 -1.24
C PHE A 68 23.31 -0.19 -1.86
N LYS A 69 23.87 0.82 -1.19
CA LYS A 69 23.99 2.18 -1.73
C LYS A 69 24.78 2.19 -3.05
N ASN A 70 25.92 1.51 -3.08
CA ASN A 70 26.77 1.46 -4.27
C ASN A 70 26.05 0.77 -5.44
N ALA A 71 25.41 -0.36 -5.18
CA ALA A 71 24.64 -1.11 -6.20
C ALA A 71 23.47 -0.31 -6.78
N ASN A 72 22.87 0.60 -6.00
CA ASN A 72 21.72 1.40 -6.40
C ASN A 72 22.05 2.89 -6.60
N SER A 73 23.34 3.22 -6.75
CA SER A 73 23.81 4.61 -6.91
C SER A 73 23.27 5.31 -8.16
N HIS A 74 22.94 4.54 -9.20
CA HIS A 74 22.38 5.01 -10.46
C HIS A 74 20.88 4.76 -10.59
N ARG A 75 20.19 4.42 -9.48
CA ARG A 75 18.74 4.21 -9.50
C ARG A 75 18.04 5.51 -9.87
N SER A 76 17.28 5.48 -10.97
CA SER A 76 16.45 6.59 -11.41
C SER A 76 15.47 7.02 -10.31
N SER A 77 15.26 8.33 -10.18
CA SER A 77 14.33 8.86 -9.20
C SER A 77 12.90 8.85 -9.74
N ILE A 78 11.97 8.30 -8.95
CA ILE A 78 10.54 8.22 -9.26
C ILE A 78 9.69 8.82 -8.13
N ILE A 79 8.49 9.29 -8.46
CA ILE A 79 7.48 9.72 -7.49
C ILE A 79 6.34 8.71 -7.50
N LEU A 80 5.93 8.27 -6.31
CA LEU A 80 4.70 7.50 -6.11
C LEU A 80 3.57 8.41 -5.67
N ALA A 81 2.38 8.22 -6.26
CA ALA A 81 1.17 8.94 -5.91
C ALA A 81 -0.04 8.01 -5.96
N GLY A 82 -0.81 7.95 -4.88
CA GLY A 82 -2.13 7.32 -4.88
C GLY A 82 -3.15 8.20 -5.59
N ALA A 83 -4.03 7.59 -6.38
CA ALA A 83 -5.09 8.30 -7.08
C ALA A 83 -6.47 7.64 -6.88
N ASN A 84 -7.51 8.46 -7.06
CA ASN A 84 -8.91 8.07 -6.88
C ASN A 84 -9.44 7.08 -7.92
N ASP A 85 -8.70 6.84 -9.00
CA ASP A 85 -8.99 5.85 -10.03
C ASP A 85 -8.75 4.39 -9.57
N GLY A 86 -8.17 4.19 -8.38
CA GLY A 86 -7.90 2.86 -7.84
C GLY A 86 -6.43 2.44 -7.87
N MET A 87 -5.53 3.32 -8.30
CA MET A 87 -4.15 2.95 -8.58
C MET A 87 -3.12 3.75 -7.79
N LEU A 88 -1.98 3.09 -7.53
CA LEU A 88 -0.75 3.76 -7.14
C LEU A 88 0.09 3.96 -8.41
N HIS A 89 0.33 5.21 -8.77
CA HIS A 89 1.08 5.58 -9.97
C HIS A 89 2.53 5.88 -9.65
N ALA A 90 3.43 5.53 -10.56
CA ALA A 90 4.83 5.90 -10.51
C ALA A 90 5.22 6.78 -11.69
N PHE A 91 5.79 7.94 -11.40
CA PHE A 91 6.23 8.91 -12.41
C PHE A 91 7.74 9.09 -12.36
N ASN A 92 8.36 9.16 -13.53
CA ASN A 92 9.76 9.57 -13.62
C ASN A 92 9.89 11.05 -13.25
N THR A 93 10.78 11.36 -12.30
CA THR A 93 10.96 12.73 -11.79
C THR A 93 11.50 13.74 -12.81
N LEU A 94 12.20 13.28 -13.85
CA LEU A 94 12.80 14.14 -14.86
C LEU A 94 11.82 14.39 -16.02
N SER A 95 11.20 13.34 -16.54
CA SER A 95 10.32 13.45 -17.71
C SER A 95 8.85 13.70 -17.38
N GLY A 96 8.43 13.47 -16.13
CA GLY A 96 7.01 13.47 -15.74
C GLY A 96 6.20 12.29 -16.28
N LYS A 97 6.74 11.53 -17.23
CA LYS A 97 6.12 10.32 -17.79
C LYS A 97 5.83 9.28 -16.71
N GLU A 98 4.61 8.74 -16.74
CA GLU A 98 4.22 7.57 -15.96
C GLU A 98 5.01 6.33 -16.42
N LEU A 99 5.57 5.59 -15.46
CA LEU A 99 6.31 4.36 -15.70
C LEU A 99 5.43 3.13 -15.56
N TRP A 100 4.62 3.10 -14.49
CA TRP A 100 3.70 2.03 -14.19
C TRP A 100 2.62 2.53 -13.23
N ALA A 101 1.53 1.77 -13.15
CA ALA A 101 0.49 1.91 -12.14
C ALA A 101 0.21 0.54 -11.53
N PHE A 102 -0.01 0.50 -10.22
CA PHE A 102 -0.33 -0.72 -9.49
C PHE A 102 -1.78 -0.66 -8.98
N ILE A 103 -2.55 -1.71 -9.30
CA ILE A 103 -3.90 -1.91 -8.78
C ILE A 103 -3.80 -2.89 -7.61
N PRO A 104 -4.12 -2.46 -6.37
CA PRO A 104 -4.20 -3.37 -5.24
C PRO A 104 -5.25 -4.47 -5.49
N PRO A 105 -4.95 -5.75 -5.18
CA PRO A 105 -5.91 -6.84 -5.32
C PRO A 105 -7.25 -6.59 -4.60
N SER A 106 -7.23 -5.84 -3.49
CA SER A 106 -8.41 -5.42 -2.73
C SER A 106 -9.35 -4.47 -3.49
N LEU A 107 -8.87 -3.78 -4.54
CA LEU A 107 -9.65 -2.84 -5.34
C LEU A 107 -10.15 -3.42 -6.67
N ILE A 108 -9.67 -4.59 -7.11
CA ILE A 108 -10.02 -5.18 -8.41
C ILE A 108 -11.54 -5.26 -8.61
N GLN A 109 -12.29 -5.67 -7.58
CA GLN A 109 -13.74 -5.78 -7.67
C GLN A 109 -14.46 -4.42 -7.77
N LYS A 110 -13.85 -3.34 -7.26
CA LYS A 110 -14.39 -1.97 -7.29
C LYS A 110 -14.11 -1.26 -8.61
N LEU A 111 -13.09 -1.65 -9.39
CA LEU A 111 -12.72 -0.94 -10.63
C LEU A 111 -13.87 -0.79 -11.63
N ARG A 112 -14.81 -1.73 -11.66
CA ARG A 112 -16.01 -1.64 -12.51
C ARG A 112 -16.88 -0.42 -12.23
N THR A 113 -16.78 0.18 -11.04
CA THR A 113 -17.59 1.34 -10.64
C THR A 113 -16.97 2.67 -11.02
N VAL A 114 -15.72 2.69 -11.50
CA VAL A 114 -15.04 3.91 -11.99
C VAL A 114 -15.71 4.44 -13.26
N VAL A 115 -16.19 3.55 -14.13
CA VAL A 115 -16.83 3.91 -15.40
C VAL A 115 -18.11 4.70 -15.14
N SER A 116 -18.21 5.89 -15.73
CA SER A 116 -19.40 6.75 -15.65
C SER A 116 -20.32 6.52 -16.85
N SER A 117 -21.61 6.77 -16.65
CA SER A 117 -22.57 6.89 -17.76
C SER A 117 -22.66 8.32 -18.31
N LYS A 118 -22.02 9.29 -17.66
CA LYS A 118 -21.97 10.69 -18.08
C LYS A 118 -20.70 10.93 -18.91
N ALA A 119 -20.88 11.56 -20.06
CA ALA A 119 -19.79 11.92 -20.96
C ALA A 119 -18.72 12.76 -20.25
N ASN A 120 -17.46 12.54 -20.58
CA ASN A 120 -16.31 13.26 -20.04
C ASN A 120 -16.25 13.26 -18.51
N SER A 121 -16.59 12.13 -17.86
CA SER A 121 -16.55 12.03 -16.40
C SER A 121 -16.22 10.61 -15.94
N THR A 122 -15.59 10.51 -14.78
CA THR A 122 -15.36 9.25 -14.07
C THR A 122 -15.99 9.31 -12.68
N ASN A 123 -16.38 8.18 -12.13
CA ASN A 123 -16.81 8.11 -10.73
C ASN A 123 -15.56 7.95 -9.85
N PRO A 124 -15.31 8.86 -8.89
CA PRO A 124 -14.24 8.67 -7.93
C PRO A 124 -14.61 7.48 -7.03
N ILE A 125 -13.81 6.42 -7.05
CA ILE A 125 -13.99 5.27 -6.15
C ILE A 125 -13.20 5.42 -4.85
N PHE A 126 -12.59 6.60 -4.67
CA PHE A 126 -11.67 6.91 -3.58
C PHE A 126 -10.52 5.91 -3.46
N GLY A 127 -10.08 5.35 -4.59
CA GLY A 127 -9.23 4.17 -4.72
C GLY A 127 -8.03 4.07 -3.78
N VAL A 128 -6.86 4.50 -4.24
CA VAL A 128 -5.64 4.56 -3.43
C VAL A 128 -5.51 6.00 -2.94
N ASP A 129 -6.23 6.34 -1.86
CA ASP A 129 -6.31 7.71 -1.35
C ASP A 129 -5.26 8.00 -0.25
N GLY A 130 -4.68 6.97 0.36
CA GLY A 130 -3.68 7.11 1.41
C GLY A 130 -2.27 7.39 0.87
N SER A 131 -1.45 8.02 1.71
CA SER A 131 -0.07 8.39 1.35
C SER A 131 0.87 7.17 1.34
N PRO A 132 1.61 6.90 0.26
CA PRO A 132 2.64 5.87 0.24
C PRO A 132 3.80 6.25 1.16
N VAL A 133 4.30 5.27 1.92
CA VAL A 133 5.48 5.43 2.79
C VAL A 133 6.59 4.53 2.31
N VAL A 134 7.74 5.14 1.99
CA VAL A 134 8.91 4.44 1.46
C VAL A 134 10.00 4.33 2.51
N LYS A 135 10.58 3.14 2.66
CA LYS A 135 11.73 2.91 3.54
C LYS A 135 12.63 1.80 3.01
N ASP A 136 13.93 1.96 3.21
CA ASP A 136 14.86 0.85 3.05
C ASP A 136 14.83 -0.06 4.29
N ILE A 137 14.51 -1.33 4.07
CA ILE A 137 14.45 -2.38 5.10
C ILE A 137 15.40 -3.53 4.75
N TYR A 138 15.79 -4.30 5.75
CA TYR A 138 16.68 -5.45 5.59
C TYR A 138 15.96 -6.73 5.98
N TYR A 139 15.72 -7.62 5.02
CA TYR A 139 15.13 -8.94 5.29
C TYR A 139 15.64 -9.98 4.30
N LYS A 140 15.62 -11.25 4.70
CA LYS A 140 16.18 -12.37 3.92
C LYS A 140 17.62 -12.07 3.44
N ASN A 141 18.42 -11.47 4.33
CA ASN A 141 19.82 -11.07 4.11
C ASN A 141 20.05 -10.09 2.95
N LYS A 142 19.06 -9.26 2.61
CA LYS A 142 19.17 -8.26 1.54
C LYS A 142 18.47 -6.96 1.94
N TRP A 143 19.08 -5.85 1.56
CA TRP A 143 18.45 -4.54 1.61
C TRP A 143 17.49 -4.37 0.44
N ARG A 144 16.31 -3.82 0.74
CA ARG A 144 15.26 -3.53 -0.23
C ARG A 144 14.60 -2.20 0.12
N THR A 145 14.15 -1.48 -0.90
CA THR A 145 13.29 -0.30 -0.74
C THR A 145 11.85 -0.75 -0.85
N VAL A 146 11.06 -0.55 0.21
CA VAL A 146 9.66 -0.99 0.27
C VAL A 146 8.74 0.23 0.38
N ALA A 147 7.64 0.21 -0.35
CA ALA A 147 6.54 1.15 -0.26
C ALA A 147 5.34 0.47 0.42
N LEU A 148 4.80 1.06 1.49
CA LEU A 148 3.58 0.62 2.15
C LEU A 148 2.52 1.73 2.03
N THR A 149 1.33 1.39 1.55
CA THR A 149 0.29 2.38 1.25
C THR A 149 -1.05 1.90 1.79
N GLY A 150 -1.78 2.80 2.45
CA GLY A 150 -3.16 2.59 2.86
C GLY A 150 -4.12 3.11 1.78
N LEU A 151 -5.35 2.59 1.75
CA LEU A 151 -6.35 3.07 0.80
C LEU A 151 -7.08 4.36 1.23
N GLY A 152 -6.85 4.88 2.45
CA GLY A 152 -7.60 6.03 2.96
C GLY A 152 -9.10 5.75 2.94
N LYS A 153 -9.87 6.65 2.31
CA LYS A 153 -11.32 6.49 2.10
C LYS A 153 -11.69 5.33 1.15
N GLY A 154 -10.74 4.82 0.37
CA GLY A 154 -10.96 3.72 -0.59
C GLY A 154 -11.29 2.39 0.05
N GLY A 155 -10.95 2.24 1.33
CA GLY A 155 -11.43 1.15 2.16
C GLY A 155 -10.42 0.71 3.21
N ASN A 156 -10.75 -0.43 3.81
CA ASN A 156 -10.09 -0.93 5.00
C ASN A 156 -8.91 -1.81 4.61
N SER A 157 -7.92 -1.25 3.92
CA SER A 157 -6.86 -2.03 3.29
C SER A 157 -5.53 -1.30 3.25
N TYR A 158 -4.46 -2.08 3.39
CA TYR A 158 -3.07 -1.67 3.13
C TYR A 158 -2.43 -2.67 2.17
N PHE A 159 -1.46 -2.22 1.39
CA PHE A 159 -0.63 -3.07 0.55
C PHE A 159 0.82 -2.61 0.55
N ALA A 160 1.74 -3.55 0.33
CA ALA A 160 3.16 -3.27 0.24
C ALA A 160 3.75 -3.75 -1.09
N LEU A 161 4.68 -2.95 -1.62
CA LEU A 161 5.46 -3.23 -2.81
C LEU A 161 6.95 -3.17 -2.48
N ASP A 162 7.74 -4.11 -2.99
CA ASP A 162 9.18 -3.93 -3.14
C ASP A 162 9.43 -3.12 -4.41
N VAL A 163 10.01 -1.94 -4.22
CA VAL A 163 10.32 -0.94 -5.25
C VAL A 163 11.83 -0.71 -5.32
N THR A 164 12.62 -1.73 -4.96
CA THR A 164 14.09 -1.68 -5.07
C THR A 164 14.50 -1.44 -6.52
N ASP A 165 13.93 -2.22 -7.45
CA ASP A 165 13.92 -1.90 -8.87
C ASP A 165 12.69 -1.04 -9.19
N VAL A 166 12.93 0.24 -9.48
CA VAL A 166 11.86 1.22 -9.74
C VAL A 166 11.12 0.99 -11.05
N ASN A 167 11.61 0.13 -11.95
CA ASN A 167 10.94 -0.20 -13.19
C ASN A 167 10.16 -1.52 -13.12
N GLN A 168 10.40 -2.33 -12.09
CA GLN A 168 9.79 -3.65 -11.91
C GLN A 168 9.40 -3.85 -10.44
N PRO A 169 8.37 -3.13 -9.96
CA PRO A 169 7.89 -3.30 -8.60
C PRO A 169 7.34 -4.72 -8.40
N ALA A 170 7.59 -5.30 -7.23
CA ALA A 170 7.04 -6.60 -6.85
C ALA A 170 6.03 -6.45 -5.70
N HIS A 171 4.87 -7.08 -5.83
CA HIS A 171 3.91 -7.14 -4.74
C HIS A 171 4.45 -7.99 -3.58
N LEU A 172 4.26 -7.52 -2.35
CA LEU A 172 4.68 -8.23 -1.14
C LEU A 172 3.49 -8.83 -0.40
N PHE A 173 2.47 -8.02 -0.17
CA PHE A 173 1.21 -8.45 0.42
C PHE A 173 0.13 -7.38 0.28
N THR A 174 -1.12 -7.80 0.42
CA THR A 174 -2.28 -6.91 0.64
C THR A 174 -3.12 -7.46 1.77
N ILE A 175 -3.55 -6.59 2.68
CA ILE A 175 -4.52 -6.90 3.73
C ILE A 175 -5.79 -6.10 3.46
N MET A 176 -6.95 -6.69 3.69
CA MET A 176 -8.24 -6.00 3.64
C MET A 176 -9.16 -6.57 4.70
N ASN A 177 -9.84 -5.71 5.43
CA ASN A 177 -10.93 -6.09 6.31
C ASN A 177 -12.28 -5.74 5.65
N ASP A 178 -13.24 -6.67 5.69
CA ASP A 178 -14.62 -6.42 5.29
C ASP A 178 -15.53 -6.56 6.52
N PRO A 179 -15.87 -5.44 7.19
CA PRO A 179 -16.73 -5.45 8.36
C PRO A 179 -18.16 -5.92 8.10
N ASN A 180 -18.64 -5.83 6.86
CA ASN A 180 -20.01 -6.25 6.52
C ASN A 180 -20.13 -7.77 6.49
N PHE A 181 -19.14 -8.44 5.90
CA PHE A 181 -19.07 -9.91 5.86
C PHE A 181 -18.33 -10.52 7.05
N LYS A 182 -17.70 -9.69 7.88
CA LYS A 182 -16.83 -10.10 8.99
C LYS A 182 -15.70 -11.03 8.51
N GLU A 183 -14.97 -10.57 7.49
CA GLU A 183 -13.88 -11.31 6.86
C GLU A 183 -12.62 -10.46 6.70
N VAL A 184 -11.46 -11.04 7.03
CA VAL A 184 -10.15 -10.51 6.64
C VAL A 184 -9.66 -11.27 5.42
N SER A 185 -9.36 -10.55 4.35
CA SER A 185 -8.69 -11.07 3.16
C SER A 185 -7.21 -10.70 3.18
N TYR A 186 -6.35 -11.69 2.94
CA TYR A 186 -4.92 -11.54 2.80
C TYR A 186 -4.49 -12.04 1.42
N TRP A 187 -3.70 -11.24 0.71
CA TRP A 187 -3.02 -11.66 -0.52
C TRP A 187 -1.53 -11.73 -0.23
N ASP A 188 -0.91 -12.87 -0.54
CA ASP A 188 0.54 -13.04 -0.43
C ASP A 188 1.28 -12.43 -1.62
N ALA A 189 2.61 -12.56 -1.65
CA ALA A 189 3.46 -12.01 -2.71
C ALA A 189 3.19 -12.60 -4.11
N SER A 190 2.53 -13.77 -4.21
CA SER A 190 2.10 -14.37 -5.47
C SER A 190 0.76 -13.79 -5.93
N GLY A 191 0.06 -13.04 -5.08
CA GLY A 191 -1.30 -12.59 -5.29
C GLY A 191 -2.35 -13.63 -4.92
N ASP A 192 -1.98 -14.71 -4.22
CA ASP A 192 -2.92 -15.73 -3.80
C ASP A 192 -3.74 -15.25 -2.59
N LYS A 193 -5.06 -15.33 -2.71
CA LYS A 193 -6.00 -14.83 -1.70
C LYS A 193 -6.32 -15.92 -0.66
N THR A 194 -6.12 -15.59 0.61
CA THR A 194 -6.66 -16.33 1.76
C THR A 194 -7.72 -15.47 2.48
N VAL A 195 -8.79 -16.09 2.97
CA VAL A 195 -9.87 -15.41 3.70
C VAL A 195 -10.01 -16.02 5.10
N TYR A 196 -10.10 -15.15 6.11
CA TYR A 196 -10.30 -15.50 7.50
C TYR A 196 -11.60 -14.86 8.00
N SER A 197 -12.62 -15.68 8.28
CA SER A 197 -13.86 -15.18 8.89
C SER A 197 -13.70 -14.98 10.40
N TYR A 198 -14.29 -13.91 10.91
CA TYR A 198 -14.39 -13.59 12.34
C TYR A 198 -15.84 -13.36 12.78
N SER A 199 -16.77 -13.92 12.01
CA SER A 199 -18.20 -13.99 12.39
C SER A 199 -18.43 -14.84 13.64
N ASN A 200 -17.55 -15.82 13.91
CA ASN A 200 -17.55 -16.65 15.11
C ASN A 200 -16.66 -16.03 16.20
N THR A 201 -16.89 -16.37 17.47
CA THR A 201 -16.15 -15.81 18.63
C THR A 201 -14.65 -16.16 18.68
N PHE A 202 -14.13 -16.92 17.72
CA PHE A 202 -12.73 -17.32 17.65
C PHE A 202 -12.13 -16.92 16.29
N PHE A 203 -11.12 -16.05 16.29
CA PHE A 203 -10.35 -15.74 15.10
C PHE A 203 -9.38 -16.90 14.82
N PRO A 204 -9.35 -17.46 13.59
CA PRO A 204 -8.61 -18.69 13.31
C PRO A 204 -7.08 -18.53 13.33
N ASN A 205 -6.55 -17.32 13.13
CA ASN A 205 -5.12 -17.05 13.11
C ASN A 205 -4.79 -15.61 13.56
N ASP A 206 -4.27 -15.45 14.78
CA ASP A 206 -4.01 -14.15 15.42
C ASP A 206 -3.03 -13.27 14.64
N VAL A 207 -2.07 -13.84 13.91
CA VAL A 207 -1.11 -13.05 13.12
C VAL A 207 -1.71 -12.42 11.86
N TYR A 208 -2.97 -12.74 11.53
CA TYR A 208 -3.74 -12.11 10.45
C TYR A 208 -5.05 -11.49 10.94
N ASP A 209 -5.23 -11.31 12.24
CA ASP A 209 -6.42 -10.68 12.81
C ASP A 209 -6.43 -9.16 12.59
N PHE A 210 -6.70 -8.75 11.37
CA PHE A 210 -6.96 -7.36 11.01
C PHE A 210 -8.45 -7.00 11.16
N SER A 211 -9.23 -7.71 11.97
CA SER A 211 -10.67 -7.45 12.14
C SER A 211 -10.97 -6.04 12.68
N LYS A 212 -9.99 -5.43 13.37
CA LYS A 212 -10.07 -4.05 13.86
C LYS A 212 -9.76 -3.00 12.80
N LEU A 213 -9.32 -3.36 11.60
CA LEU A 213 -8.97 -2.42 10.55
C LEU A 213 -10.23 -1.77 9.94
N GLY A 214 -10.35 -0.45 10.07
CA GLY A 214 -11.27 0.43 9.34
C GLY A 214 -10.60 1.10 8.15
N GLU A 215 -11.19 2.19 7.67
CA GLU A 215 -10.68 2.98 6.55
C GLU A 215 -9.25 3.43 6.85
N ALA A 216 -8.32 3.16 5.93
CA ALA A 216 -6.88 3.24 6.15
C ALA A 216 -6.33 4.67 6.08
N TRP A 217 -6.87 5.58 6.90
CA TRP A 217 -6.46 6.98 7.02
C TRP A 217 -5.12 7.18 7.73
N SER A 218 -4.68 6.19 8.50
CA SER A 218 -3.40 6.27 9.21
C SER A 218 -2.24 6.07 8.24
N THR A 219 -1.41 7.09 8.06
CA THR A 219 -0.14 6.94 7.32
C THR A 219 0.85 6.14 8.17
N PRO A 220 1.33 4.97 7.72
CA PRO A 220 2.17 4.10 8.54
C PRO A 220 3.55 4.68 8.80
N ARG A 221 4.23 4.16 9.82
CA ARG A 221 5.65 4.43 10.08
C ARG A 221 6.44 3.14 10.05
N ILE A 222 7.39 3.04 9.12
CA ILE A 222 8.31 1.91 9.01
C ILE A 222 9.56 2.21 9.84
N ILE A 223 9.77 1.44 10.90
CA ILE A 223 10.85 1.65 11.87
C ILE A 223 11.54 0.33 12.21
N ARG A 224 12.81 0.42 12.63
CA ARG A 224 13.53 -0.70 13.21
C ARG A 224 13.22 -0.80 14.71
N MET A 225 12.77 -1.96 15.16
CA MET A 225 12.45 -2.22 16.57
C MET A 225 13.10 -3.52 17.04
N LYS A 226 13.53 -3.56 18.30
CA LYS A 226 14.07 -4.78 18.91
C LYS A 226 12.95 -5.57 19.58
N ILE A 227 12.65 -6.76 19.06
CA ILE A 227 11.56 -7.62 19.51
C ILE A 227 12.13 -9.00 19.82
N ALA A 228 11.93 -9.50 21.04
CA ALA A 228 12.54 -10.74 21.52
C ALA A 228 14.06 -10.81 21.26
N ASN A 229 14.77 -9.72 21.54
CA ASN A 229 16.21 -9.52 21.32
C ASN A 229 16.69 -9.55 19.86
N LYS A 230 15.78 -9.61 18.88
CA LYS A 230 16.10 -9.53 17.45
C LYS A 230 15.67 -8.19 16.90
N ASP A 231 16.51 -7.58 16.07
CA ASP A 231 16.11 -6.40 15.31
C ASP A 231 15.12 -6.84 14.22
N LYS A 232 14.00 -6.13 14.13
CA LYS A 232 12.97 -6.31 13.11
C LYS A 232 12.59 -4.97 12.49
N TRP A 233 12.35 -4.96 11.19
CA TRP A 233 11.65 -3.89 10.50
C TRP A 233 10.15 -4.08 10.64
N VAL A 234 9.49 -3.10 11.26
CA VAL A 234 8.05 -3.14 11.52
C VAL A 234 7.38 -1.92 10.94
N ALA A 235 6.11 -2.06 10.57
CA ALA A 235 5.25 -0.91 10.31
C ALA A 235 4.27 -0.74 11.46
N VAL A 236 4.10 0.51 11.88
CA VAL A 236 3.15 0.90 12.93
C VAL A 236 2.11 1.85 12.34
N PHE A 237 0.83 1.56 12.55
CA PHE A 237 -0.27 2.41 12.09
C PHE A 237 -1.52 2.22 12.97
N GLY A 238 -2.33 3.27 13.05
CA GLY A 238 -3.66 3.18 13.65
C GLY A 238 -4.59 2.33 12.79
N ALA A 239 -5.56 1.70 13.44
CA ALA A 239 -6.55 0.86 12.79
C ALA A 239 -7.53 1.62 11.91
N GLY A 240 -7.43 2.95 11.84
CA GLY A 240 -8.15 3.76 10.87
C GLY A 240 -9.50 4.25 11.38
N PHE A 241 -10.36 4.64 10.46
CA PHE A 241 -11.65 5.26 10.78
C PHE A 241 -12.80 4.27 10.55
N ASN A 242 -13.77 4.24 11.47
CA ASN A 242 -14.94 3.38 11.35
C ASN A 242 -16.16 4.06 10.71
N ASN A 243 -16.06 5.35 10.39
CA ASN A 243 -17.13 6.17 9.83
C ASN A 243 -18.45 6.12 10.62
N ALA A 244 -18.36 5.99 11.95
CA ALA A 244 -19.51 5.83 12.85
C ALA A 244 -20.44 4.65 12.50
N VAL A 245 -19.94 3.65 11.79
CA VAL A 245 -20.72 2.46 11.36
C VAL A 245 -20.78 1.42 12.48
N SER A 246 -19.66 1.14 13.14
CA SER A 246 -19.58 0.13 14.19
C SER A 246 -18.43 0.40 15.17
N PRO A 247 -18.65 0.24 16.49
CA PRO A 247 -17.60 0.36 17.50
C PRO A 247 -16.61 -0.83 17.47
N GLU A 248 -16.86 -1.86 16.66
CA GLU A 248 -16.04 -3.08 16.66
C GLU A 248 -14.66 -2.89 16.03
N TYR A 249 -14.41 -1.83 15.25
CA TYR A 249 -13.17 -1.57 14.52
C TYR A 249 -12.80 -0.08 14.49
N GLY A 250 -11.60 0.26 14.02
CA GLY A 250 -11.04 1.63 13.98
C GLY A 250 -10.27 2.04 15.24
N SER A 251 -10.55 1.41 16.39
CA SER A 251 -9.93 1.76 17.68
C SER A 251 -8.83 0.79 18.11
N ALA A 252 -7.78 0.65 17.29
CA ALA A 252 -6.58 -0.11 17.65
C ALA A 252 -5.31 0.49 17.02
N VAL A 253 -4.15 0.01 17.45
CA VAL A 253 -2.85 0.25 16.80
C VAL A 253 -2.27 -1.09 16.39
N PHE A 254 -1.87 -1.21 15.13
CA PHE A 254 -1.20 -2.38 14.59
C PHE A 254 0.30 -2.16 14.52
N ILE A 255 1.06 -3.18 14.93
CA ILE A 255 2.49 -3.33 14.67
C ILE A 255 2.63 -4.61 13.84
N ILE A 256 3.03 -4.46 12.58
CA ILE A 256 3.18 -5.57 11.63
C ILE A 256 4.64 -5.84 11.26
N ASP A 257 4.96 -7.09 10.97
CA ASP A 257 6.27 -7.53 10.50
C ASP A 257 6.44 -7.26 9.00
N MET A 258 7.32 -6.33 8.65
CA MET A 258 7.60 -6.01 7.24
C MET A 258 8.54 -7.04 6.58
N GLU A 259 9.12 -7.94 7.36
CA GLU A 259 10.05 -8.98 6.89
C GLU A 259 9.34 -10.30 6.55
N ASP A 260 8.08 -10.47 7.00
CA ASP A 260 7.29 -11.69 6.88
C ASP A 260 5.81 -11.40 6.55
N GLY A 261 5.57 -10.86 5.36
CA GLY A 261 4.22 -10.75 4.79
C GLY A 261 3.26 -9.85 5.55
N GLY A 262 3.75 -8.89 6.34
CA GLY A 262 2.88 -7.96 7.06
C GLY A 262 2.09 -8.61 8.19
N LYS A 263 2.54 -9.75 8.72
CA LYS A 263 1.89 -10.41 9.86
C LYS A 263 1.87 -9.52 11.11
N ILE A 264 0.79 -9.60 11.88
CA ILE A 264 0.67 -8.87 13.14
C ILE A 264 1.68 -9.41 14.14
N ILE A 265 2.52 -8.52 14.65
CA ILE A 265 3.37 -8.78 15.81
C ILE A 265 2.62 -8.39 17.09
N LYS A 266 1.92 -7.26 17.03
CA LYS A 266 1.12 -6.78 18.16
C LYS A 266 -0.05 -5.94 17.66
N GLN A 267 -1.22 -6.23 18.21
CA GLN A 267 -2.36 -5.32 18.23
C GLN A 267 -2.48 -4.72 19.62
N ILE A 268 -2.73 -3.42 19.68
CA ILE A 268 -3.00 -2.69 20.92
C ILE A 268 -4.38 -2.06 20.76
N ASP A 269 -5.37 -2.63 21.44
CA ASP A 269 -6.71 -2.05 21.46
C ASP A 269 -6.69 -0.72 22.21
N VAL A 270 -7.24 0.30 21.56
CA VAL A 270 -7.45 1.61 22.19
C VAL A 270 -8.85 1.55 22.78
N ALA A 271 -8.93 1.42 24.10
CA ALA A 271 -10.21 1.35 24.79
C ALA A 271 -11.01 2.61 24.49
N ASP A 272 -12.08 2.44 23.72
CA ASP A 272 -13.11 3.45 23.59
C ASP A 272 -13.97 3.40 24.86
N LYS A 273 -13.68 4.32 25.79
CA LYS A 273 -14.46 4.47 27.03
C LYS A 273 -15.67 5.39 26.85
N SER A 274 -15.99 5.79 25.61
CA SER A 274 -17.22 6.54 25.35
C SER A 274 -18.40 5.56 25.31
N GLY A 275 -19.35 5.80 26.21
CA GLY A 275 -20.68 5.20 26.22
C GLY A 275 -21.71 6.08 25.55
#